data_AF-A0A533UK02-F1
#
_entry.id   AF-A0A533UK02-F1
#
_cell.length_a   1.000
_cell.length_b   1.000
_cell.length_c   1.000
_cell.angle_alpha   90.00
_cell.angle_beta   90.00
_cell.angle_gamma   90.00
#
_symmetry.space_group_name_H-M   'P 1'
#
loop_
_entity.id
_entity.type
_entity.pdbx_description
1 polymer ?
#
loop_
_entity_poly.entity_id
_entity_poly.type
_entity_poly.pdbx_seq_one_letter_code
_entity_poly.pdbx_strand_id
1 'polypeptide(L)' 'MNMYDMKSIHCSICDRFIGEVDFDAVVVLPKCGRCANPLPEGEDKVLYIVNKFNKNSKNLS' A
#
# COMPACT_ATOMS: atom_id res chain seq x y z
N MET A 1 26.97 -1.15 -18.68
CA MET A 1 25.56 -0.74 -18.76
C MET A 1 24.81 -1.89 -19.41
N ASN A 2 24.08 -2.67 -18.61
CA ASN A 2 23.38 -3.87 -19.09
C ASN A 2 21.88 -3.57 -19.18
N MET A 3 21.24 -4.04 -20.24
CA MET A 3 19.81 -3.82 -20.53
C MET A 3 18.84 -4.55 -19.58
N TYR A 4 19.37 -5.15 -18.51
CA TYR A 4 18.64 -5.90 -17.47
C TYR A 4 19.06 -5.47 -16.06
N ASP A 5 19.66 -4.28 -15.92
CA ASP A 5 19.93 -3.75 -14.59
C ASP A 5 18.57 -3.59 -13.88
N MET A 6 18.37 -4.36 -12.82
CA MET A 6 17.22 -4.26 -11.92
C MET A 6 17.67 -3.59 -10.64
N LYS A 7 16.79 -2.82 -10.01
CA LYS A 7 17.02 -2.26 -8.68
C LYS A 7 16.13 -2.93 -7.65
N SER A 8 16.69 -3.18 -6.47
CA SER A 8 15.92 -3.69 -5.34
C SER A 8 15.02 -2.60 -4.77
N ILE A 9 13.78 -2.97 -4.47
CA ILE A 9 12.80 -2.13 -3.81
C ILE A 9 12.65 -2.59 -2.37
N HIS A 10 12.86 -1.63 -1.47
CA HIS A 10 12.74 -1.81 -0.03
C HIS A 10 11.59 -0.95 0.48
N CYS A 11 10.94 -1.43 1.54
CA CYS A 11 9.89 -0.68 2.22
C CYS A 11 10.46 0.62 2.80
N SER A 12 9.87 1.76 2.49
CA SER A 12 10.33 3.06 2.99
C SER A 12 10.17 3.24 4.51
N ILE A 13 9.44 2.35 5.19
CA ILE A 13 9.15 2.44 6.64
C ILE A 13 10.01 1.47 7.45
N CYS A 14 10.18 0.24 6.98
CA CYS A 14 10.83 -0.83 7.75
C CYS A 14 12.02 -1.47 7.01
N ASP A 15 12.42 -0.90 5.87
CA ASP A 15 13.54 -1.33 5.03
C ASP A 15 13.48 -2.79 4.53
N ARG A 16 12.33 -3.44 4.71
CA ARG A 16 12.12 -4.81 4.25
C ARG A 16 12.15 -4.87 2.72
N PHE A 17 12.92 -5.80 2.18
CA PHE A 17 12.90 -6.16 0.76
C PHE A 17 11.48 -6.53 0.28
N ILE A 18 11.02 -5.89 -0.78
CA ILE A 18 9.72 -6.11 -1.42
C ILE A 18 9.88 -6.91 -2.71
N GLY A 19 10.91 -6.58 -3.52
CA GLY A 19 11.15 -7.20 -4.81
C GLY A 19 12.15 -6.40 -5.63
N GLU A 20 12.23 -6.71 -6.92
CA GLU A 20 13.10 -6.04 -7.89
C GLU A 20 12.26 -5.43 -9.02
N VAL A 21 12.68 -4.28 -9.52
CA VAL A 21 12.03 -3.59 -10.65
C VAL A 21 13.09 -3.14 -11.64
N ASP A 22 12.66 -2.85 -12.87
CA ASP A 22 13.55 -2.29 -13.89
C ASP A 22 14.21 -1.00 -13.39
N PHE A 23 15.45 -0.78 -13.78
CA PHE A 23 16.23 0.36 -13.31
C PHE A 23 15.55 1.70 -13.57
N ASP A 24 14.88 1.84 -14.71
CA ASP A 24 14.15 3.04 -15.14
C ASP A 24 12.75 3.19 -14.51
N ALA A 25 12.24 2.18 -13.82
CA ALA A 25 10.93 2.24 -13.17
C ALA A 25 10.90 3.30 -12.06
N VAL A 26 9.92 4.20 -12.07
CA VAL A 26 9.74 5.19 -11.00
C VAL A 26 8.94 4.56 -9.86
N VAL A 27 9.55 4.44 -8.69
CA VAL A 27 8.90 3.89 -7.49
C VAL A 27 8.69 5.00 -6.47
N VAL A 28 7.42 5.23 -6.10
CA VAL A 28 7.01 6.28 -5.15
C VAL A 28 6.50 5.62 -3.88
N LEU A 29 7.14 5.94 -2.74
CA LEU A 29 6.75 5.50 -1.39
C LEU A 29 6.39 4.00 -1.31
N PRO A 30 7.31 3.09 -1.66
CA PRO A 30 7.06 1.66 -1.61
C PRO A 30 6.81 1.21 -0.16
N LYS A 31 5.67 0.56 0.09
CA LYS A 31 5.30 0.00 1.40
C LYS A 31 5.13 -1.52 1.29
N CYS A 32 5.71 -2.28 2.22
CA CYS A 32 5.46 -3.72 2.29
C CYS A 32 4.05 -4.01 2.83
N GLY A 33 3.52 -5.21 2.61
CA GLY A 33 2.15 -5.56 3.03
C GLY A 33 1.85 -5.44 4.53
N ARG A 34 2.87 -5.35 5.39
CA ARG A 34 2.70 -5.08 6.84
C ARG A 34 2.60 -3.58 7.16
N CYS A 35 3.27 -2.75 6.37
CA CYS A 35 3.29 -1.29 6.53
C CYS A 35 2.28 -0.58 5.62
N ALA A 36 1.78 -1.28 4.60
CA ALA A 36 0.64 -0.86 3.81
C ALA A 36 -0.57 -0.82 4.75
N ASN A 37 -0.96 0.39 5.15
CA ASN A 37 -2.19 0.58 5.89
C ASN A 37 -3.35 0.54 4.89
N PRO A 38 -4.27 -0.44 4.96
CA PRO A 38 -5.42 -0.51 4.07
C PRO A 38 -6.47 0.57 4.38
N LEU A 39 -6.29 1.34 5.45
CA LEU A 39 -7.16 2.46 5.78
C LEU A 39 -6.74 3.70 4.97
N PRO A 40 -7.69 4.34 4.26
CA PRO A 40 -7.42 5.61 3.59
C PRO A 40 -6.92 6.63 4.61
N GLU A 41 -6.16 7.64 4.19
CA GLU A 41 -5.69 8.73 5.06
C GLU A 41 -6.60 9.97 4.92
N GLY A 42 -6.67 10.82 5.96
CA GLY A 42 -7.48 12.05 5.93
C GLY A 42 -8.99 11.86 6.02
N GLU A 43 -9.76 12.74 5.36
CA GLU A 43 -11.22 12.82 5.42
C GLU A 43 -11.93 11.55 4.89
N ASP A 44 -11.26 10.80 4.01
CA ASP A 44 -11.72 9.51 3.48
C ASP A 44 -11.85 8.41 4.55
N LYS A 45 -11.19 8.56 5.70
CA LYS A 45 -11.35 7.65 6.86
C LYS A 45 -12.78 7.69 7.40
N VAL A 46 -13.36 8.89 7.52
CA VAL A 46 -14.66 9.08 8.15
C VAL A 46 -15.75 8.46 7.27
N LEU A 47 -15.70 8.72 5.97
CA LEU A 47 -16.61 8.12 4.98
C LEU A 47 -16.48 6.59 4.93
N TYR A 48 -15.27 6.04 4.95
CA TYR A 48 -15.06 4.60 4.98
C TYR A 48 -15.63 3.95 6.25
N ILE A 49 -15.42 4.57 7.42
CA ILE A 49 -15.91 4.08 8.71
C ILE A 49 -17.46 4.09 8.73
N VAL A 50 -18.07 5.22 8.35
CA VAL A 50 -19.55 5.36 8.30
C VAL A 50 -20.16 4.32 7.36
N ASN A 51 -19.60 4.13 6.17
CA ASN A 51 -20.11 3.15 5.21
C ASN A 51 -19.94 1.70 5.70
N LYS A 52 -18.83 1.39 6.39
CA LYS A 52 -18.60 0.07 6.99
C LYS A 52 -19.60 -0.27 8.09
N PHE A 53 -19.92 0.68 8.97
CA PHE A 53 -20.95 0.51 9.99
C PHE A 53 -22.35 0.35 9.37
N ASN A 54 -22.68 1.12 8.32
CA ASN A 54 -23.98 1.05 7.65
C ASN A 54 -24.19 -0.30 6.93
N LYS A 55 -23.14 -0.89 6.35
CA LYS A 55 -23.21 -2.24 5.75
C LYS A 55 -23.37 -3.37 6.77
N ASN A 56 -22.77 -3.25 7.96
CA ASN A 56 -22.91 -4.27 9.02
C ASN A 56 -24.30 -4.29 9.64
N SER A 57 -25.00 -3.15 9.70
CA SER A 57 -26.37 -3.10 10.24
C SER A 57 -27.42 -3.77 9.35
N LYS A 58 -27.10 -4.08 8.09
CA LYS A 58 -27.99 -4.83 7.17
C LYS A 58 -27.78 -6.34 7.20
N ASN A 59 -26.79 -6.85 7.95
CA ASN A 59 -26.51 -8.28 8.09
C ASN A 59 -26.81 -8.81 9.49
N LEU A 60 -27.49 -8.01 10.33
CA LEU A 60 -28.02 -8.45 11.63
C LEU A 60 -29.56 -8.40 11.56
N SER A 61 -30.12 -9.31 10.76
CA SER A 61 -31.55 -9.62 10.70
C SER A 61 -31.71 -11.12 10.70
#